data_AF-A0A1G5CD98-F1
#
_entry.id   AF-A0A1G5CD98-F1
#
_cell.length_a   1.000
_cell.length_b   1.000
_cell.length_c   1.000
_cell.angle_alpha   90.00
_cell.angle_beta   90.00
_cell.angle_gamma   90.00
#
_symmetry.space_group_name_H-M   'P 1'
#
loop_
_entity.id
_entity.type
_entity.pdbx_description
1 polymer ?
#
loop_
_entity_poly.entity_id
_entity_poly.type
_entity_poly.pdbx_seq_one_letter_code
_entity_poly.pdbx_strand_id
1 'polypeptide(L)'
;MSYEYTVLPAPLRAEKAPGAKTPTDRYALAVAAELNRMAREGWEYVRADVLPSEERSGLTGRTTIYHNLLVFRRPLAVREAPEAARPMPEYPVTASPAQRPQATPPLPEAASPLPAASAPRVEPATDAEQDAVPPAPRTPPER
;
A
#
# COMPACT_ATOMS: atom_id res chain seq x y z
N MET A 1 -15.59 7.93 27.95
CA MET A 1 -15.28 6.68 27.23
C MET A 1 -13.88 6.22 27.60
N SER A 2 -13.77 5.08 28.27
CA SER A 2 -12.50 4.42 28.57
C SER A 2 -12.15 3.44 27.45
N TYR A 3 -10.86 3.24 27.20
CA TYR A 3 -10.36 2.35 26.16
C TYR A 3 -9.37 1.35 26.75
N GLU A 4 -9.41 0.13 26.24
CA GLU A 4 -8.36 -0.86 26.39
C GLU A 4 -7.42 -0.74 25.19
N TYR A 5 -6.12 -0.89 25.43
CA TYR A 5 -5.11 -0.84 24.38
C TYR A 5 -4.35 -2.16 24.32
N THR A 6 -3.97 -2.54 23.12
CA THR A 6 -3.04 -3.65 22.89
C THR A 6 -2.03 -3.27 21.82
N VAL A 7 -0.83 -3.81 21.94
CA VAL A 7 0.31 -3.50 21.08
C VAL A 7 0.92 -4.80 20.61
N LEU A 8 1.12 -4.91 19.30
CA LEU A 8 1.61 -6.12 18.66
C LEU A 8 2.84 -5.78 17.80
N PRO A 9 3.86 -6.65 17.74
CA PRO A 9 4.96 -6.43 16.81
C PRO A 9 4.43 -6.50 15.37
N ALA A 10 4.88 -5.57 14.52
CA ALA A 10 4.57 -5.61 13.11
C ALA A 10 5.21 -6.87 12.48
N PRO A 11 4.50 -7.56 11.55
CA PRO A 11 5.02 -8.76 10.93
C PRO A 11 6.30 -8.45 10.14
N LEU A 12 7.40 -9.16 10.41
CA LEU A 12 8.70 -8.88 9.80
C LEU A 12 8.79 -9.36 8.34
N ARG A 13 8.14 -10.49 8.03
CA ARG A 13 8.05 -11.07 6.68
C ARG A 13 6.74 -11.83 6.56
N ALA A 14 6.10 -11.73 5.41
CA ALA A 14 4.95 -12.57 5.11
C ALA A 14 5.37 -13.86 4.44
N GLU A 15 4.65 -14.92 4.76
CA GLU A 15 4.73 -16.18 4.04
C GLU A 15 4.29 -16.00 2.58
N LYS A 16 4.71 -16.94 1.72
CA LYS A 16 4.39 -16.87 0.29
C LYS A 16 2.88 -17.08 0.09
N ALA A 17 2.14 -15.99 -0.08
CA ALA A 17 0.74 -16.03 -0.45
C ALA A 17 0.56 -16.04 -1.98
N PRO A 18 -0.44 -16.76 -2.52
CA PRO A 18 -0.77 -16.71 -3.94
C PRO A 18 -1.18 -15.28 -4.33
N GLY A 19 -0.58 -14.76 -5.40
CA GLY A 19 -0.83 -13.40 -5.91
C GLY A 19 0.19 -12.34 -5.48
N ALA A 20 1.02 -12.58 -4.47
CA ALA A 20 2.08 -11.65 -4.06
C ALA A 20 3.36 -11.85 -4.87
N LYS A 21 3.60 -10.98 -5.85
CA LYS A 21 4.73 -11.11 -6.77
C LYS A 21 6.01 -10.53 -6.17
N THR A 22 5.91 -9.47 -5.37
CA THR A 22 7.06 -8.79 -4.77
C THR A 22 7.18 -9.03 -3.26
N PRO A 23 8.37 -8.82 -2.65
CA PRO A 23 8.52 -8.81 -1.19
C PRO A 23 7.64 -7.77 -0.50
N THR A 24 7.44 -6.61 -1.12
CA THR A 24 6.56 -5.55 -0.61
C THR A 24 5.10 -5.98 -0.62
N ASP A 25 4.63 -6.65 -1.67
CA ASP A 25 3.26 -7.18 -1.74
C ASP A 25 3.02 -8.18 -0.61
N ARG A 26 3.99 -9.09 -0.41
CA ARG A 26 3.96 -10.06 0.67
C ARG A 26 3.83 -9.33 2.02
N TYR A 27 4.72 -8.38 2.29
CA TYR A 27 4.68 -7.61 3.53
C TYR A 27 3.34 -6.89 3.75
N ALA A 28 2.80 -6.22 2.74
CA ALA A 28 1.51 -5.55 2.81
C ALA A 28 0.36 -6.52 3.12
N LEU A 29 0.37 -7.72 2.52
CA LEU A 29 -0.62 -8.76 2.82
C LEU A 29 -0.53 -9.25 4.27
N ALA A 30 0.66 -9.43 4.83
CA ALA A 30 0.80 -9.82 6.24
C ALA A 30 0.28 -8.73 7.18
N VAL A 31 0.62 -7.47 6.93
CA VAL A 31 0.10 -6.34 7.72
C VAL A 31 -1.42 -6.30 7.61
N ALA A 32 -1.98 -6.41 6.40
CA ALA A 32 -3.42 -6.44 6.19
C ALA A 32 -4.09 -7.62 6.90
N ALA A 33 -3.48 -8.81 6.89
CA ALA A 33 -3.99 -9.97 7.60
C ALA A 33 -4.08 -9.73 9.10
N GLU A 34 -3.07 -9.09 9.69
CA GLU A 34 -3.04 -8.78 11.12
C GLU A 34 -4.06 -7.70 11.49
N LEU A 35 -4.15 -6.63 10.68
CA LEU A 35 -5.18 -5.60 10.84
C LEU A 35 -6.59 -6.21 10.79
N ASN A 36 -6.85 -7.09 9.82
CA ASN A 36 -8.15 -7.75 9.67
C ASN A 36 -8.42 -8.77 10.80
N ARG A 37 -7.40 -9.45 11.32
CA ARG A 37 -7.53 -10.32 12.50
C ARG A 37 -7.98 -9.51 13.70
N MET A 38 -7.28 -8.43 14.00
CA MET A 38 -7.57 -7.54 15.12
C MET A 38 -8.94 -6.87 14.98
N ALA A 39 -9.29 -6.40 13.78
CA ALA A 39 -10.62 -5.83 13.50
C ALA A 39 -11.76 -6.82 13.77
N ARG A 40 -11.59 -8.10 13.40
CA ARG A 40 -12.58 -9.16 13.70
C ARG A 40 -12.73 -9.44 15.19
N GLU A 41 -11.67 -9.20 15.97
CA GLU A 41 -11.68 -9.30 17.43
C GLU A 41 -12.23 -8.04 18.13
N GLY A 42 -12.69 -7.04 17.36
CA GLY A 42 -13.27 -5.80 17.86
C GLY A 42 -12.24 -4.73 18.24
N TRP A 43 -11.00 -4.88 17.80
CA TRP A 43 -9.95 -3.88 17.99
C TRP A 43 -9.91 -2.89 16.82
N GLU A 44 -9.80 -1.60 17.14
CA GLU A 44 -9.62 -0.50 16.21
C GLU A 44 -8.12 -0.19 16.06
N TYR A 45 -7.64 -0.11 14.83
CA TYR A 45 -6.27 0.32 14.55
C TYR A 45 -6.09 1.81 14.88
N VAL A 46 -5.02 2.15 15.59
CA VAL A 46 -4.69 3.53 15.96
C VAL A 46 -3.52 4.04 15.12
N ARG A 47 -2.38 3.36 15.20
CA ARG A 47 -1.13 3.77 14.52
C ARG A 47 -0.08 2.68 14.54
N ALA A 48 0.99 2.89 13.78
CA ALA A 48 2.24 2.17 13.91
C ALA A 48 3.28 3.04 14.60
N ASP A 49 4.02 2.48 15.55
CA ASP A 49 5.09 3.15 16.30
C ASP A 49 6.42 2.40 16.10
N VAL A 50 7.54 3.11 16.21
CA VAL A 50 8.89 2.52 16.19
C VAL A 50 9.58 2.86 17.50
N LEU A 51 9.77 1.87 18.37
CA LEU A 51 10.29 2.09 19.72
C LEU A 51 11.61 1.34 19.94
N PRO A 52 12.59 1.96 20.64
CA PRO A 52 13.81 1.29 21.04
C PRO A 52 13.57 0.34 22.23
N SER A 53 14.21 -0.83 22.20
CA SER A 53 14.33 -1.79 23.31
C SER A 53 15.80 -2.08 23.57
N GLU A 54 16.21 -2.13 24.82
CA GLU A 54 17.57 -2.54 25.19
C GLU A 54 17.63 -4.04 25.42
N GLU A 55 18.46 -4.72 24.64
CA GLU A 55 18.66 -6.17 24.73
C GLU A 55 20.13 -6.46 25.06
N ARG A 56 20.38 -7.55 25.79
CA ARG A 56 21.75 -7.95 26.12
C ARG A 56 22.44 -8.46 24.87
N SER A 57 23.62 -7.92 24.57
CA SER A 57 24.49 -8.39 23.49
C SER A 57 25.77 -9.00 24.08
N GLY A 58 25.93 -10.31 23.90
CA GLY A 58 27.11 -11.04 24.39
C GLY A 58 27.24 -11.08 25.93
N LEU A 59 28.48 -11.14 26.42
CA LEU A 59 28.76 -11.36 27.85
C LEU A 59 28.57 -10.11 28.71
N THR A 60 28.87 -8.91 28.21
CA THR A 60 28.78 -7.65 28.98
C THR A 60 28.13 -6.49 28.21
N GLY A 61 27.73 -6.67 26.96
CA GLY A 61 27.14 -5.62 26.12
C GLY A 61 25.63 -5.47 26.29
N ARG A 62 25.13 -4.26 26.02
CA ARG A 62 23.72 -3.96 25.76
C ARG A 62 23.63 -3.31 24.37
N THR A 63 22.59 -3.65 23.62
CA THR A 63 22.32 -3.10 22.29
C THR A 63 20.89 -2.60 22.24
N THR A 64 20.69 -1.43 21.64
CA THR A 64 19.36 -0.89 21.37
C THR A 64 18.83 -1.44 20.04
N ILE A 65 17.69 -2.13 20.08
CA ILE A 65 16.98 -2.65 18.92
C ILE A 65 15.70 -1.86 18.73
N TYR A 66 15.45 -1.40 17.50
CA TYR A 66 14.21 -0.71 17.16
C TYR A 66 13.16 -1.71 16.69
N HIS A 67 12.01 -1.70 17.36
CA HIS A 67 10.87 -2.57 17.06
C HIS A 67 9.75 -1.76 16.41
N ASN A 68 9.23 -2.26 15.29
CA ASN A 68 8.03 -1.72 14.67
C ASN A 68 6.82 -2.37 15.34
N LEU A 69 5.91 -1.55 15.87
CA LEU A 69 4.75 -1.97 16.65
C LEU A 69 3.47 -1.44 16.03
N LEU A 70 2.40 -2.22 16.10
CA LEU A 70 1.04 -1.85 15.72
C LEU A 70 0.21 -1.64 17.00
N VAL A 71 -0.37 -0.46 17.14
CA VAL A 71 -1.16 -0.08 18.31
C VAL A 71 -2.64 -0.15 17.96
N PHE A 72 -3.40 -0.86 18.78
CA PHE A 72 -4.84 -0.99 18.67
C PHE A 72 -5.53 -0.57 19.96
N ARG A 73 -6.80 -0.18 19.84
CA ARG A 73 -7.66 0.13 20.99
C ARG A 73 -9.04 -0.50 20.82
N ARG A 74 -9.74 -0.74 21.92
CA ARG A 74 -11.18 -1.04 21.89
C ARG A 74 -11.86 -0.30 23.04
N PRO A 75 -13.11 0.19 22.87
CA PRO A 75 -13.83 0.81 23.97
C PRO A 75 -14.05 -0.23 25.07
N LEU A 76 -13.71 0.11 26.30
CA LEU A 76 -14.20 -0.66 27.46
C LEU A 76 -15.69 -0.38 27.54
N ALA A 77 -16.50 -1.43 27.56
CA ALA A 77 -17.92 -1.30 27.82
C ALA A 77 -18.10 -0.75 29.24
N VAL A 78 -18.09 0.57 29.38
CA VAL A 78 -18.76 1.21 30.50
C VAL A 78 -20.22 0.83 30.29
N ARG A 79 -20.83 0.22 31.30
CA ARG A 79 -22.25 -0.09 31.33
C ARG A 79 -23.03 1.22 31.39
N GLU A 80 -22.97 2.00 30.32
CA GLU A 80 -23.81 3.15 30.08
C GLU A 80 -24.96 2.66 29.20
N ALA A 81 -26.16 3.03 29.64
CA ALA A 81 -27.45 2.73 29.04
C ALA A 81 -27.45 2.90 27.51
N PRO A 82 -28.31 2.20 26.75
CA PRO A 82 -28.21 2.10 25.31
C PRO A 82 -28.13 3.48 24.64
N GLU A 83 -26.95 3.81 24.13
CA GLU A 83 -26.73 4.93 23.22
C GLU A 83 -27.55 4.63 21.95
N ALA A 84 -28.57 5.45 21.74
CA ALA A 84 -29.51 5.34 20.63
C ALA A 84 -28.79 5.18 19.29
N ALA A 85 -29.37 4.34 18.43
CA ALA A 85 -28.93 4.06 17.08
C ALA A 85 -28.45 5.36 16.38
N ARG A 86 -27.19 5.36 15.97
CA ARG A 86 -26.65 6.41 15.09
C ARG A 86 -27.43 6.32 13.78
N PRO A 87 -28.16 7.36 13.34
CA PRO A 87 -28.86 7.29 12.07
C PRO A 87 -27.82 7.15 10.95
N MET A 88 -27.96 6.08 10.17
CA MET A 88 -27.23 5.91 8.92
C MET A 88 -27.61 7.11 8.01
N PRO A 89 -26.66 7.84 7.41
CA PRO A 89 -27.03 8.87 6.46
C PRO A 89 -27.71 8.21 5.26
N GLU A 90 -29.02 8.42 5.11
CA GLU A 90 -29.74 8.18 3.87
C GLU A 90 -29.20 9.15 2.83
N TYR A 91 -28.35 8.65 1.94
CA TYR A 91 -28.02 9.35 0.71
C TYR A 91 -29.25 9.29 -0.20
N PRO A 92 -29.85 10.42 -0.61
CA PRO A 92 -30.96 10.37 -1.56
C PRO A 92 -30.44 9.89 -2.92
N VAL A 93 -30.87 8.71 -3.35
CA VAL A 93 -30.84 8.30 -4.77
C VAL A 93 -31.92 9.09 -5.50
N THR A 94 -31.57 10.28 -5.99
CA THR A 94 -32.34 11.06 -6.97
C THR A 94 -31.36 12.06 -7.61
N ALA A 95 -31.16 12.20 -8.91
CA ALA A 95 -31.68 11.55 -10.10
C ALA A 95 -30.59 11.75 -11.18
N SER A 96 -30.35 10.75 -12.04
CA SER A 96 -29.59 11.00 -13.29
C SER A 96 -30.41 11.97 -14.16
N PRO A 97 -29.85 13.10 -14.62
CA PRO A 97 -30.53 13.90 -15.64
C PRO A 97 -30.56 13.08 -16.93
N ALA A 98 -31.76 12.75 -17.40
CA ALA A 98 -31.97 12.15 -18.70
C ALA A 98 -31.37 13.05 -19.79
N GLN A 99 -30.43 12.50 -20.56
CA GLN A 99 -29.79 13.17 -21.68
C GLN A 99 -30.85 13.44 -22.77
N ARG A 100 -31.14 14.71 -23.05
CA ARG A 100 -31.99 15.08 -24.19
C ARG A 100 -31.27 14.70 -25.49
N PRO A 101 -31.94 14.06 -26.47
CA PRO A 101 -31.35 13.83 -27.78
C PRO A 101 -31.05 15.17 -28.44
N GLN A 102 -29.77 15.43 -28.71
CA GLN A 102 -29.38 16.57 -29.54
C GLN A 102 -29.66 16.24 -31.01
N ALA A 103 -30.31 17.17 -31.72
CA ALA A 103 -30.56 17.05 -33.14
C ALA A 103 -29.24 17.01 -33.91
N THR A 104 -29.10 16.00 -34.76
CA THR A 104 -27.94 15.80 -35.64
C THR A 104 -27.87 16.94 -36.67
N PRO A 105 -26.77 17.70 -36.77
CA PRO A 105 -26.57 18.63 -37.87
C PRO A 105 -26.42 17.85 -39.19
N PRO A 106 -26.96 18.34 -40.32
CA PRO A 106 -26.77 17.68 -41.61
C PRO A 106 -25.30 17.73 -42.03
N LEU A 107 -24.77 16.57 -42.44
CA LEU A 107 -23.45 16.43 -43.05
C LEU A 107 -23.45 17.09 -44.44
N PRO A 108 -22.45 17.92 -44.79
CA PRO A 108 -22.21 18.26 -46.19
C PRO A 108 -21.61 17.06 -46.93
N GLU A 109 -22.18 16.75 -48.09
CA GLU A 109 -21.83 15.64 -48.95
C GLU A 109 -20.68 16.01 -49.91
N ALA A 110 -19.73 15.08 -50.01
CA ALA A 110 -18.74 14.84 -51.08
C ALA A 110 -17.60 15.86 -51.34
N ALA A 111 -16.38 15.40 -51.05
CA ALA A 111 -15.32 15.32 -52.06
C ALA A 111 -14.42 14.10 -51.79
N SER A 112 -14.24 13.28 -52.82
CA SER A 112 -13.59 11.96 -52.87
C SER A 112 -12.07 11.96 -52.59
N PRO A 113 -11.43 10.78 -52.42
CA PRO A 113 -10.09 10.65 -51.85
C PRO A 113 -8.96 10.75 -52.89
N LEU A 114 -7.80 11.29 -52.47
CA LEU A 114 -6.52 11.24 -53.20
C LEU A 114 -5.36 10.93 -52.23
N PRO A 115 -4.23 10.40 -52.73
CA PRO A 115 -3.60 9.18 -52.21
C PRO A 115 -2.51 9.42 -51.14
N ALA A 116 -2.16 8.32 -50.47
CA ALA A 116 -1.11 8.21 -49.47
C ALA A 116 0.24 8.77 -49.94
N ALA A 117 0.82 9.66 -49.14
CA ALA A 117 2.24 9.99 -49.20
C ALA A 117 2.92 9.41 -47.97
N SER A 118 3.79 8.43 -48.23
CA SER A 118 4.66 7.76 -47.26
C SER A 118 5.51 8.75 -46.47
N ALA A 119 5.50 8.63 -45.13
CA ALA A 119 6.53 9.24 -44.29
C ALA A 119 7.64 8.20 -44.01
N PRO A 120 8.92 8.59 -44.01
CA PRO A 120 10.05 7.68 -44.14
C PRO A 120 10.42 6.98 -42.81
N ARG A 121 10.78 5.70 -42.95
CA ARG A 121 11.58 4.93 -42.01
C ARG A 121 12.97 5.55 -41.88
N VAL A 122 13.42 5.79 -40.66
CA VAL A 122 14.85 5.91 -40.32
C VAL A 122 15.11 4.93 -39.19
N GLU A 123 15.81 3.84 -39.51
CA GLU A 123 16.56 3.02 -38.56
C GLU A 123 18.06 3.36 -38.70
N PRO A 124 18.97 2.66 -38.01
CA PRO A 124 19.43 2.93 -36.65
C PRO A 124 20.91 3.33 -36.65
N ALA A 125 21.47 3.73 -35.50
CA ALA A 125 22.92 3.82 -35.33
C ALA A 125 23.35 3.13 -34.02
N THR A 126 23.95 1.96 -34.21
CA THR A 126 24.96 1.27 -33.38
C THR A 126 26.14 2.21 -33.06
N ASP A 127 27.05 2.01 -32.10
CA ASP A 127 27.42 0.96 -31.13
C ASP A 127 28.30 1.68 -30.08
N ALA A 128 28.30 1.23 -28.82
CA ALA A 128 29.49 1.28 -27.95
C ALA A 128 29.24 0.52 -26.65
N GLU A 129 29.67 -0.73 -26.68
CA GLU A 129 30.02 -1.57 -25.54
C GLU A 129 30.97 -0.82 -24.58
N GLN A 130 30.66 -0.83 -23.29
CA GLN A 130 31.67 -0.70 -22.25
C GLN A 130 31.21 -1.41 -20.97
N ASP A 131 31.75 -2.62 -20.90
CA ASP A 131 31.90 -3.49 -19.75
C ASP A 131 32.47 -2.73 -18.54
N ALA A 132 31.80 -2.79 -17.39
CA ALA A 132 32.35 -2.31 -16.12
C ALA A 132 31.78 -3.11 -14.95
N VAL A 133 32.42 -4.25 -14.72
CA VAL A 133 32.34 -5.09 -13.53
C VAL A 133 32.57 -4.26 -12.26
N PRO A 134 31.72 -4.35 -11.21
CA PRO A 134 32.02 -3.76 -9.91
C PRO A 134 33.00 -4.66 -9.13
N PRO A 135 34.12 -4.16 -8.58
CA PRO A 135 34.97 -4.96 -7.71
C PRO A 135 34.40 -5.00 -6.27
N ALA A 136 34.50 -6.16 -5.64
CA ALA A 136 34.49 -6.35 -4.18
C ALA A 136 35.77 -7.12 -3.79
N PRO A 137 36.16 -7.26 -2.51
CA PRO A 137 36.17 -6.32 -1.39
C PRO A 137 37.62 -6.00 -0.93
N ARG A 138 37.84 -4.98 -0.08
CA ARG A 138 39.13 -4.80 0.61
C ARG A 138 39.02 -5.29 2.06
N THR A 139 39.72 -6.39 2.36
CA THR A 139 40.03 -6.87 3.72
C THR A 139 41.03 -5.93 4.39
N PRO A 140 40.88 -5.60 5.69
CA PRO A 140 41.95 -4.98 6.47
C PRO A 140 42.99 -6.03 6.88
N PRO A 141 44.28 -5.66 7.05
CA PRO A 141 45.30 -6.59 7.51
C PRO A 141 45.16 -6.88 9.01
N GLU A 142 45.34 -8.15 9.39
CA GLU A 142 45.59 -8.54 10.77
C GLU A 142 46.94 -7.98 11.26
N ARG A 143 46.96 -7.48 12.50
CA ARG A 143 48.14 -7.44 13.35
C ARG A 143 47.73 -7.57 14.81
#